data_AF-A0A5J5QDH9-F1
#
_entry.id   AF-A0A5J5QDH9-F1
#
_cell.length_a   1.000
_cell.length_b   1.000
_cell.length_c   1.000
_cell.angle_alpha   90.00
_cell.angle_beta   90.00
_cell.angle_gamma   90.00
#
_symmetry.space_group_name_H-M   'P 1'
#
loop_
_entity.id
_entity.type
_entity.pdbx_description
1 polymer ?
#
loop_
_entity_poly.entity_id
_entity_poly.type
_entity_poly.pdbx_seq_one_letter_code
_entity_poly.pdbx_strand_id
1 'polypeptide(L)'
;MGSELIYRGSETQPSSDSYSPKPVKPWASVTRTIHYLLREQRLLFVFVGIAIATLIFTVFPTSPAPYVAPHSRFTTLIPDSITYFPIETQQKFSSAHRLGFGSANPTSKIPLGLKRKGLRIVVTGGAGFVGSHLVDRLIARGDSVIVVDNFFTGRKQNVMHHFGNPNFELIRHDVVEPLLLEVDQIYHLACPASPVHYKFNPVKTIKTNVVGTLNMLGLAKRVGATFLLTSTSEVYGDPLQHPQKETYWGNVNPIG
;
A
#
# COMPACT_ATOMS: atom_id res chain seq x y z
N MET A 1 -23.05 9.50 41.76
CA MET A 1 -22.00 9.92 42.72
C MET A 1 -21.07 10.86 41.98
N GLY A 2 -20.66 11.96 42.63
CA GLY A 2 -19.99 13.08 41.95
C GLY A 2 -18.56 12.79 41.52
N SER A 3 -18.10 13.53 40.50
CA SER A 3 -16.71 13.57 40.07
C SER A 3 -15.99 14.71 40.82
N GLU A 4 -14.91 14.40 41.53
CA GLU A 4 -14.02 15.41 42.08
C GLU A 4 -12.82 15.62 41.14
N LEU A 5 -12.82 16.77 40.47
CA LEU A 5 -11.68 17.27 39.70
C LEU A 5 -10.74 18.03 40.65
N ILE A 6 -9.58 17.45 40.95
CA ILE A 6 -8.56 18.12 41.78
C ILE A 6 -7.87 19.22 40.96
N TYR A 7 -8.34 20.46 41.19
CA TYR A 7 -7.67 21.68 40.78
C TYR A 7 -6.31 21.82 41.48
N ARG A 8 -5.23 21.97 40.71
CA ARG A 8 -3.89 22.24 41.26
C ARG A 8 -3.42 23.61 40.77
N GLY A 9 -3.17 24.49 41.72
CA GLY A 9 -3.04 25.93 41.49
C GLY A 9 -1.70 26.37 40.87
N SER A 10 -1.71 27.64 40.49
CA SER A 10 -0.61 28.46 39.99
C SER A 10 0.75 28.27 40.67
N GLU A 11 1.78 27.99 39.87
CA GLU A 11 3.17 28.36 40.18
C GLU A 11 3.64 29.45 39.20
N THR A 12 4.50 30.34 39.69
CA THR A 12 4.89 31.61 39.08
C THR A 12 5.89 31.46 37.93
N GLN A 13 5.67 32.16 36.81
CA GLN A 13 6.69 32.32 35.76
C GLN A 13 7.79 33.31 36.18
N PRO A 14 9.07 32.99 35.92
CA PRO A 14 10.11 33.97 35.66
C PRO A 14 10.29 34.17 34.13
N SER A 15 10.30 35.42 33.68
CA SER A 15 10.43 35.80 32.27
C SER A 15 11.85 36.28 31.92
N SER A 16 12.56 35.61 31.00
CA SER A 16 13.56 36.22 30.08
C SER A 16 14.27 35.22 29.14
N ASP A 17 13.60 34.76 28.08
CA ASP A 17 14.28 34.04 26.99
C ASP A 17 14.82 35.02 25.92
N SER A 18 16.08 35.44 26.07
CA SER A 18 16.82 36.12 25.00
C SER A 18 17.24 35.13 23.91
N TYR A 19 16.64 35.26 22.72
CA TYR A 19 16.95 34.39 21.58
C TYR A 19 18.38 34.60 21.07
N SER A 20 19.20 33.55 21.16
CA SER A 20 20.53 33.49 20.53
C SER A 20 20.48 32.70 19.22
N PRO A 21 20.88 33.27 18.06
CA PRO A 21 20.86 32.55 16.79
C PRO A 21 21.89 31.42 16.75
N LYS A 22 21.50 30.27 16.21
CA LYS A 22 22.41 29.11 16.08
C LYS A 22 23.54 29.40 15.08
N PRO A 23 24.80 29.02 15.39
CA PRO A 23 25.92 29.24 14.48
C PRO A 23 25.77 28.43 13.19
N VAL A 24 26.24 29.00 12.08
CA VAL A 24 26.12 28.40 10.74
C VAL A 24 26.97 27.13 10.67
N LYS A 25 26.38 26.02 10.21
CA LYS A 25 27.05 24.72 10.12
C LYS A 25 28.18 24.81 9.06
N PRO A 26 29.45 24.53 9.41
CA PRO A 26 30.53 24.62 8.44
C PRO A 26 30.42 23.54 7.36
N TRP A 27 30.96 23.83 6.18
CA TRP A 27 30.90 23.02 4.95
C TRP A 27 31.76 21.73 4.98
N ALA A 28 31.98 21.17 6.18
CA ALA A 28 32.91 20.08 6.48
C ALA A 28 32.48 18.70 5.96
N SER A 29 31.27 18.57 5.41
CA SER A 29 30.79 17.31 4.83
C SER A 29 31.44 17.02 3.46
N VAL A 30 31.59 18.06 2.63
CA VAL A 30 32.13 17.93 1.26
C VAL A 30 33.62 17.64 1.30
N THR A 31 34.37 18.36 2.15
CA THR A 31 35.82 18.19 2.28
C THR A 31 36.21 16.81 2.80
N ARG A 32 35.42 16.21 3.70
CA ARG A 32 35.64 14.83 4.17
C ARG A 32 35.50 13.79 3.06
N THR A 33 34.49 13.90 2.20
CA THR A 33 34.29 12.95 1.08
C THR A 33 35.41 13.05 0.04
N ILE A 34 35.85 14.26 -0.30
CA ILE A 34 36.97 14.48 -1.21
C ILE A 34 38.28 13.94 -0.61
N HIS A 35 38.54 14.20 0.68
CA HIS A 35 39.72 13.70 1.36
C HIS A 35 39.70 12.17 1.55
N TYR A 36 38.52 11.56 1.68
CA TYR A 36 38.33 10.10 1.71
C TYR A 36 38.64 9.43 0.35
N LEU A 37 38.26 10.08 -0.76
CA LEU A 37 38.59 9.60 -2.11
C LEU A 37 40.09 9.74 -2.44
N LEU A 38 40.74 10.80 -1.94
CA LEU A 38 42.15 11.09 -2.19
C LEU A 38 43.14 10.29 -1.32
N ARG A 39 42.68 9.65 -0.24
CA ARG A 39 43.55 8.90 0.68
C ARG A 39 43.61 7.41 0.31
N GLU A 40 44.85 6.91 0.19
CA GLU A 40 45.19 5.47 0.03
C GLU A 40 44.58 4.77 -1.20
N GLN A 41 45.21 4.94 -2.37
CA GLN A 41 45.04 4.12 -3.61
C GLN A 41 43.62 3.87 -4.17
N ARG A 42 42.55 4.39 -3.54
CA ARG A 42 41.14 4.14 -3.90
C ARG A 42 40.75 4.64 -5.29
N LEU A 43 41.40 5.70 -5.79
CA LEU A 43 41.23 6.15 -7.17
C LEU A 43 41.63 5.06 -8.19
N LEU A 44 42.62 4.21 -7.90
CA LEU A 44 42.98 3.10 -8.79
C LEU A 44 41.82 2.12 -8.94
N PHE A 45 41.13 1.77 -7.84
CA PHE A 45 39.94 0.90 -7.89
C PHE A 45 38.78 1.54 -8.67
N VAL A 46 38.62 2.87 -8.63
CA VAL A 46 37.62 3.58 -9.45
C VAL A 46 37.99 3.49 -10.94
N PHE A 47 39.24 3.78 -11.31
CA PHE A 47 39.67 3.69 -12.71
C PHE A 47 39.66 2.24 -13.24
N VAL A 48 40.04 1.25 -12.43
CA VAL A 48 39.92 -0.18 -12.77
C VAL A 48 38.46 -0.59 -12.95
N GLY A 49 37.55 -0.13 -12.08
CA GLY A 49 36.12 -0.37 -12.21
C GLY A 49 35.54 0.21 -13.51
N ILE A 50 35.94 1.44 -13.87
CA ILE A 50 35.56 2.08 -15.14
C ILE A 50 36.10 1.27 -16.33
N ALA A 51 37.37 0.86 -16.30
CA ALA A 51 37.98 0.07 -17.38
C ALA A 51 37.31 -1.31 -17.58
N ILE A 52 36.94 -1.99 -16.48
CA ILE A 52 36.19 -3.25 -16.54
C ILE A 52 34.79 -3.01 -17.13
N ALA A 53 34.09 -1.96 -16.71
CA ALA A 53 32.77 -1.63 -17.25
C ALA A 53 32.82 -1.30 -18.75
N THR A 54 33.79 -0.50 -19.20
CA THR A 54 33.94 -0.19 -20.63
C THR A 54 34.34 -1.43 -21.45
N LEU A 55 35.15 -2.33 -20.91
CA LEU A 55 35.46 -3.61 -21.55
C LEU A 55 34.20 -4.49 -21.71
N ILE A 56 33.37 -4.60 -20.67
CA ILE A 56 32.12 -5.38 -20.72
C ILE A 56 31.17 -4.81 -21.79
N PHE A 57 30.95 -3.50 -21.80
CA PHE A 57 30.04 -2.86 -22.76
C PHE A 57 30.57 -2.81 -24.21
N THR A 58 31.87 -2.96 -24.43
CA THR A 58 32.46 -3.03 -25.79
C THR A 58 32.57 -4.46 -26.31
N VAL A 59 32.81 -5.45 -25.45
CA VAL A 59 32.90 -6.87 -25.83
C VAL A 59 31.52 -7.53 -25.92
N PHE A 60 30.56 -7.11 -25.08
CA PHE A 60 29.18 -7.61 -25.09
C PHE A 60 28.21 -6.47 -25.40
N PRO A 61 28.05 -6.08 -26.68
CA PRO A 61 26.99 -5.15 -27.07
C PRO A 61 25.63 -5.78 -26.74
N THR A 62 24.95 -5.24 -25.73
CA THR A 62 23.55 -5.59 -25.45
C THR A 62 22.71 -5.27 -26.68
N SER A 63 22.15 -6.31 -27.30
CA SER A 63 21.41 -6.20 -28.56
C SER A 63 20.33 -5.12 -28.48
N PRO A 64 20.26 -4.18 -29.44
CA PRO A 64 19.16 -3.23 -29.48
C PRO A 64 17.84 -4.00 -29.70
N ALA A 65 16.83 -3.68 -28.88
CA ALA A 65 15.49 -4.20 -29.07
C ALA A 65 14.94 -3.81 -30.46
N PRO A 66 14.12 -4.65 -31.11
CA PRO A 66 13.65 -4.37 -32.46
C PRO A 66 12.82 -3.09 -32.51
N TYR A 67 13.27 -2.16 -33.36
CA TYR A 67 12.61 -0.89 -33.64
C TYR A 67 11.25 -1.14 -34.31
N VAL A 68 10.15 -0.73 -33.68
CA VAL A 68 8.83 -0.70 -34.33
C VAL A 68 8.74 0.57 -35.16
N ALA A 69 8.67 0.42 -36.48
CA ALA A 69 8.57 1.56 -37.40
C ALA A 69 7.19 2.25 -37.29
N PRO A 70 7.13 3.60 -37.22
CA PRO A 70 5.87 4.32 -37.27
C PRO A 70 5.41 4.43 -38.73
N HIS A 71 4.26 3.82 -39.07
CA HIS A 71 3.69 3.99 -40.41
C HIS A 71 3.28 5.45 -40.67
N SER A 72 3.52 5.86 -41.91
CA SER A 72 3.56 7.24 -42.35
C SER A 72 2.20 7.93 -42.43
N ARG A 73 2.23 9.23 -42.12
CA ARG A 73 1.16 10.21 -42.35
C ARG A 73 0.69 10.17 -43.81
N PHE A 74 -0.61 10.30 -44.02
CA PHE A 74 -1.15 10.88 -45.26
C PHE A 74 -1.61 12.30 -44.94
N THR A 75 -0.97 13.29 -45.56
CA THR A 75 -1.26 14.71 -45.34
C THR A 75 -1.77 15.31 -46.63
N THR A 76 -2.94 15.96 -46.59
CA THR A 76 -3.33 16.96 -47.58
C THR A 76 -4.00 18.12 -46.85
N LEU A 77 -3.59 19.35 -47.19
CA LEU A 77 -3.92 20.58 -46.47
C LEU A 77 -5.24 21.18 -47.03
N ILE A 78 -6.19 21.64 -46.18
CA ILE A 78 -6.53 23.07 -45.89
C ILE A 78 -7.01 23.84 -47.14
N PRO A 79 -8.11 24.66 -47.16
CA PRO A 79 -8.84 25.37 -46.07
C PRO A 79 -10.39 25.11 -46.06
N ASP A 80 -11.34 25.78 -45.34
CA ASP A 80 -11.28 26.80 -44.26
C ASP A 80 -12.54 26.87 -43.31
N SER A 81 -12.40 27.68 -42.26
CA SER A 81 -13.31 28.57 -41.51
C SER A 81 -14.88 28.44 -41.49
N ILE A 82 -15.42 28.40 -40.24
CA ILE A 82 -16.70 29.01 -39.74
C ILE A 82 -18.03 28.37 -40.28
N THR A 83 -19.01 27.87 -39.50
CA THR A 83 -19.79 28.47 -38.38
C THR A 83 -20.60 27.41 -37.58
N TYR A 84 -21.24 27.86 -36.48
CA TYR A 84 -22.27 27.27 -35.60
C TYR A 84 -23.25 26.17 -36.09
N PHE A 85 -23.66 25.34 -35.11
CA PHE A 85 -24.86 24.47 -34.99
C PHE A 85 -26.22 25.22 -35.10
N PRO A 86 -27.42 24.56 -35.07
CA PRO A 86 -27.84 23.18 -35.48
C PRO A 86 -29.22 23.16 -36.22
N ILE A 87 -29.88 21.98 -36.28
CA ILE A 87 -31.35 21.70 -36.38
C ILE A 87 -31.96 21.44 -37.78
N GLU A 88 -32.92 20.49 -37.76
CA GLU A 88 -33.94 20.10 -38.75
C GLU A 88 -33.55 19.35 -40.04
N THR A 89 -34.38 18.47 -40.64
CA THR A 89 -35.39 17.46 -40.20
C THR A 89 -35.89 16.73 -41.48
N GLN A 90 -36.49 15.53 -41.35
CA GLN A 90 -37.19 14.77 -42.43
C GLN A 90 -36.28 14.15 -43.52
N GLN A 91 -36.57 13.02 -44.17
CA GLN A 91 -37.38 11.81 -43.92
C GLN A 91 -37.30 11.00 -45.24
N LYS A 92 -37.32 9.65 -45.13
CA LYS A 92 -37.80 8.66 -46.14
C LYS A 92 -36.84 8.33 -47.32
N PHE A 93 -36.85 7.14 -47.93
CA PHE A 93 -37.74 5.96 -47.78
C PHE A 93 -37.03 4.64 -48.23
N SER A 94 -37.54 3.48 -47.78
CA SER A 94 -37.47 2.13 -48.44
C SER A 94 -36.09 1.52 -48.80
N SER A 95 -35.87 0.21 -48.94
CA SER A 95 -36.55 -1.04 -48.53
C SER A 95 -35.66 -2.22 -48.95
N ALA A 96 -35.59 -3.39 -48.29
CA ALA A 96 -36.04 -3.83 -46.96
C ALA A 96 -35.48 -5.25 -46.71
N HIS A 97 -35.27 -5.66 -45.44
CA HIS A 97 -35.32 -7.08 -45.06
C HIS A 97 -35.73 -7.22 -43.58
N ARG A 98 -36.76 -8.02 -43.32
CA ARG A 98 -37.28 -8.36 -41.98
C ARG A 98 -36.85 -9.78 -41.58
N LEU A 99 -37.04 -10.08 -40.29
CA LEU A 99 -36.90 -11.37 -39.59
C LEU A 99 -35.43 -11.71 -39.23
N GLY A 100 -35.08 -12.05 -37.99
CA GLY A 100 -35.88 -12.12 -36.76
C GLY A 100 -35.30 -13.14 -35.76
N PHE A 101 -35.49 -12.90 -34.47
CA PHE A 101 -35.07 -13.71 -33.30
C PHE A 101 -33.58 -13.72 -32.91
N GLY A 102 -33.34 -13.56 -31.60
CA GLY A 102 -32.01 -13.56 -31.00
C GLY A 102 -31.99 -13.00 -29.57
N SER A 103 -32.85 -13.53 -28.68
CA SER A 103 -32.82 -13.16 -27.25
C SER A 103 -31.46 -13.51 -26.64
N ALA A 104 -30.68 -12.50 -26.24
CA ALA A 104 -29.37 -12.70 -25.65
C ALA A 104 -29.51 -13.08 -24.16
N ASN A 105 -29.30 -14.37 -23.85
CA ASN A 105 -29.28 -14.87 -22.47
C ASN A 105 -28.24 -14.11 -21.61
N PRO A 106 -28.51 -13.86 -20.32
CA PRO A 106 -27.58 -13.20 -19.40
C PRO A 106 -26.41 -14.10 -18.95
N THR A 107 -26.09 -15.14 -19.73
CA THR A 107 -24.97 -16.05 -19.48
C THR A 107 -23.77 -15.63 -20.31
N SER A 108 -23.12 -14.53 -19.90
CA SER A 108 -21.78 -14.19 -20.38
C SER A 108 -20.82 -15.32 -19.98
N LYS A 109 -20.51 -16.20 -20.94
CA LYS A 109 -19.53 -17.27 -20.75
C LYS A 109 -18.17 -16.62 -20.55
N ILE A 110 -17.74 -16.50 -19.30
CA ILE A 110 -16.39 -16.08 -18.92
C ILE A 110 -15.42 -17.02 -19.65
N PRO A 111 -14.44 -16.52 -20.42
CA PRO A 111 -13.54 -17.38 -21.17
C PRO A 111 -12.72 -18.25 -20.21
N LEU A 112 -13.04 -19.55 -20.18
CA LEU A 112 -12.30 -20.60 -19.49
C LEU A 112 -10.91 -20.75 -20.13
N GLY A 113 -9.95 -19.94 -19.68
CA GLY A 113 -8.59 -19.94 -20.23
C GLY A 113 -7.61 -19.02 -19.51
N LEU A 114 -8.03 -17.81 -19.11
CA LEU A 114 -7.19 -16.96 -18.26
C LEU A 114 -7.28 -17.43 -16.81
N LYS A 115 -6.35 -18.32 -16.42
CA LYS A 115 -6.00 -18.51 -15.00
C LYS A 115 -5.60 -17.14 -14.44
N ARG A 116 -6.40 -16.61 -13.52
CA ARG A 116 -6.14 -15.31 -12.88
C ARG A 116 -4.69 -15.28 -12.37
N LYS A 117 -3.93 -14.25 -12.73
CA LYS A 117 -2.57 -14.05 -12.22
C LYS A 117 -2.64 -14.05 -10.69
N GLY A 118 -1.92 -14.97 -10.05
CA GLY A 118 -1.79 -15.01 -8.59
C GLY A 118 -1.17 -13.70 -8.11
N LEU A 119 -1.76 -13.12 -7.07
CA LEU A 119 -1.29 -11.89 -6.46
C LEU A 119 -0.28 -12.21 -5.35
N ARG A 120 0.60 -11.26 -5.02
CA ARG A 120 1.43 -11.32 -3.81
C ARG A 120 0.78 -10.49 -2.71
N ILE A 121 0.43 -11.13 -1.61
CA ILE A 121 -0.47 -10.59 -0.59
C ILE A 121 0.18 -10.65 0.79
N VAL A 122 0.17 -9.54 1.52
CA VAL A 122 0.51 -9.52 2.96
C VAL A 122 -0.75 -9.67 3.80
N VAL A 123 -0.68 -10.53 4.82
CA VAL A 123 -1.66 -10.62 5.91
C VAL A 123 -0.93 -10.37 7.23
N THR A 124 -1.08 -9.16 7.79
CA THR A 124 -0.53 -8.85 9.11
C THR A 124 -1.47 -9.37 10.19
N GLY A 125 -0.99 -10.02 11.24
CA GLY A 125 -1.86 -10.76 12.18
C GLY A 125 -2.37 -12.08 11.60
N GLY A 126 -1.73 -12.58 10.54
CA GLY A 126 -2.13 -13.80 9.82
C GLY A 126 -1.99 -15.10 10.61
N ALA A 127 -1.34 -15.10 11.78
CA ALA A 127 -1.35 -16.24 12.71
C ALA A 127 -2.40 -16.09 13.83
N GLY A 128 -3.19 -15.02 13.82
CA GLY A 128 -4.42 -14.86 14.63
C GLY A 128 -5.61 -15.64 14.07
N PHE A 129 -6.72 -15.65 14.80
CA PHE A 129 -7.92 -16.46 14.50
C PHE A 129 -8.52 -16.21 13.12
N VAL A 130 -8.92 -14.97 12.80
CA VAL A 130 -9.46 -14.62 11.48
C VAL A 130 -8.35 -14.65 10.41
N GLY A 131 -7.13 -14.28 10.79
CA GLY A 131 -5.97 -14.22 9.91
C GLY A 131 -5.61 -15.56 9.28
N SER A 132 -5.57 -16.65 10.04
CA SER A 132 -5.20 -17.96 9.51
C SER A 132 -6.21 -18.49 8.49
N HIS A 133 -7.50 -18.31 8.75
CA HIS A 133 -8.56 -18.70 7.81
C HIS A 133 -8.55 -17.86 6.52
N LEU A 134 -8.16 -16.57 6.61
CA LEU A 134 -7.91 -15.74 5.44
C LEU A 134 -6.72 -16.27 4.63
N VAL A 135 -5.61 -16.62 5.30
CA VAL A 135 -4.41 -17.21 4.67
C VAL A 135 -4.74 -18.51 3.94
N ASP A 136 -5.48 -19.43 4.58
CA ASP A 136 -6.00 -20.65 3.95
C ASP A 136 -6.75 -20.34 2.64
N ARG A 137 -7.66 -19.37 2.69
CA ARG A 137 -8.54 -19.04 1.57
C ARG A 137 -7.81 -18.38 0.40
N LEU A 138 -6.77 -17.59 0.68
CA LEU A 138 -5.91 -16.93 -0.30
C LEU A 138 -4.95 -17.90 -0.97
N ILE A 139 -4.32 -18.81 -0.20
CA ILE A 139 -3.47 -19.88 -0.76
C ILE A 139 -4.32 -20.82 -1.64
N ALA A 140 -5.52 -21.19 -1.19
CA ALA A 140 -6.46 -21.97 -2.01
C ALA A 140 -6.98 -21.21 -3.25
N ARG A 141 -6.84 -19.87 -3.30
CA ARG A 141 -7.13 -19.05 -4.49
C ARG A 141 -5.97 -19.05 -5.49
N GLY A 142 -4.78 -19.52 -5.10
CA GLY A 142 -3.56 -19.55 -5.90
C GLY A 142 -2.69 -18.29 -5.79
N ASP A 143 -2.84 -17.51 -4.72
CA ASP A 143 -2.00 -16.34 -4.44
C ASP A 143 -0.75 -16.73 -3.64
N SER A 144 0.29 -15.89 -3.74
CA SER A 144 1.46 -15.92 -2.86
C SER A 144 1.16 -15.09 -1.60
N VAL A 145 1.21 -15.71 -0.43
CA VAL A 145 0.78 -15.10 0.85
C VAL A 145 1.95 -15.01 1.82
N ILE A 146 2.20 -13.79 2.29
CA ILE A 146 3.18 -13.45 3.31
C ILE A 146 2.43 -13.15 4.61
N VAL A 147 2.63 -13.97 5.63
CA VAL A 147 2.13 -13.71 6.98
C VAL A 147 3.13 -12.88 7.76
N VAL A 148 2.66 -11.77 8.33
CA VAL A 148 3.45 -10.89 9.20
C VAL A 148 2.86 -10.94 10.60
N ASP A 149 3.55 -11.56 11.56
CA ASP A 149 3.02 -11.73 12.92
C ASP A 149 4.12 -11.73 13.99
N ASN A 150 3.90 -11.07 15.13
CA ASN A 150 4.82 -11.05 16.25
C ASN A 150 4.56 -12.19 17.27
N PHE A 151 3.47 -12.95 17.09
CA PHE A 151 2.93 -13.97 18.00
C PHE A 151 2.54 -13.43 19.39
N PHE A 152 2.09 -12.18 19.49
CA PHE A 152 1.60 -11.62 20.75
C PHE A 152 0.28 -12.27 21.22
N THR A 153 -0.64 -12.51 20.29
CA THR A 153 -1.87 -13.30 20.50
C THR A 153 -2.05 -14.41 19.47
N GLY A 154 -1.40 -14.31 18.31
CA GLY A 154 -1.39 -15.35 17.28
C GLY A 154 -0.57 -16.58 17.69
N ARG A 155 -0.84 -17.73 17.07
CA ARG A 155 -0.14 -19.00 17.34
C ARG A 155 0.46 -19.54 16.04
N LYS A 156 1.74 -19.89 16.04
CA LYS A 156 2.45 -20.44 14.88
C LYS A 156 1.73 -21.66 14.28
N GLN A 157 1.15 -22.49 15.15
CA GLN A 157 0.36 -23.68 14.81
C GLN A 157 -0.77 -23.38 13.81
N ASN A 158 -1.37 -22.19 13.87
CA ASN A 158 -2.49 -21.80 13.01
C ASN A 158 -2.12 -21.67 11.52
N VAL A 159 -0.82 -21.64 11.19
CA VAL A 159 -0.31 -21.52 9.81
C VAL A 159 0.76 -22.57 9.48
N MET A 160 1.01 -23.53 10.37
CA MET A 160 2.09 -24.51 10.21
C MET A 160 1.87 -25.49 9.05
N HIS A 161 0.62 -25.77 8.67
CA HIS A 161 0.27 -26.65 7.55
C HIS A 161 0.64 -26.07 6.17
N HIS A 162 0.94 -24.76 6.07
CA HIS A 162 1.45 -24.15 4.85
C HIS A 162 2.97 -24.17 4.73
N PHE A 163 3.70 -24.68 5.73
CA PHE A 163 5.17 -24.70 5.70
C PHE A 163 5.66 -25.64 4.60
N GLY A 164 6.55 -25.14 3.74
CA GLY A 164 7.03 -25.85 2.55
C GLY A 164 6.19 -25.61 1.29
N ASN A 165 5.05 -24.92 1.38
CA ASN A 165 4.33 -24.43 0.20
C ASN A 165 5.13 -23.26 -0.42
N PRO A 166 5.51 -23.30 -1.71
CA PRO A 166 6.28 -22.23 -2.35
C PRO A 166 5.52 -20.89 -2.43
N ASN A 167 4.21 -20.90 -2.25
CA ASN A 167 3.36 -19.72 -2.21
C ASN A 167 3.17 -19.16 -0.79
N PHE A 168 3.84 -19.70 0.24
CA PHE A 168 3.69 -19.25 1.63
C PHE A 168 5.01 -18.76 2.22
N GLU A 169 4.97 -17.57 2.82
CA GLU A 169 6.09 -16.96 3.54
C GLU A 169 5.61 -16.52 4.94
N LEU A 170 6.44 -16.70 5.97
CA LEU A 170 6.13 -16.29 7.34
C LEU A 170 7.27 -15.41 7.88
N ILE A 171 6.97 -14.14 8.09
CA ILE A 171 7.88 -13.14 8.65
C ILE A 171 7.47 -12.86 10.09
N ARG A 172 8.33 -13.24 11.04
CA ARG A 172 8.14 -12.88 12.46
C ARG A 172 8.55 -11.42 12.68
N HIS A 173 7.59 -10.52 12.67
CA HIS A 173 7.82 -9.07 12.70
C HIS A 173 6.66 -8.33 13.40
N ASP A 174 6.96 -7.22 14.07
CA ASP A 174 5.95 -6.34 14.68
C ASP A 174 5.67 -5.17 13.73
N VAL A 175 4.41 -4.93 13.39
CA VAL A 175 4.01 -3.87 12.44
C VAL A 175 4.41 -2.46 12.89
N VAL A 176 4.69 -2.25 14.18
CA VAL A 176 5.24 -1.00 14.73
C VAL A 176 6.62 -0.68 14.16
N GLU A 177 7.39 -1.68 13.72
CA GLU A 177 8.65 -1.50 13.02
C GLU A 177 8.43 -1.44 11.49
N PRO A 178 9.15 -0.56 10.76
CA PRO A 178 9.03 -0.49 9.30
C PRO A 178 9.33 -1.82 8.59
N LEU A 179 8.58 -2.11 7.53
CA LEU A 179 8.69 -3.34 6.74
C LEU A 179 8.67 -3.00 5.24
N LEU A 180 9.61 -3.58 4.48
CA LEU A 180 9.76 -3.35 3.04
C LEU A 180 9.46 -4.64 2.27
N LEU A 181 8.33 -4.67 1.57
CA LEU A 181 7.88 -5.81 0.76
C LEU A 181 7.24 -5.31 -0.54
N GLU A 182 7.41 -6.06 -1.63
CA GLU A 182 6.70 -5.81 -2.89
C GLU A 182 5.46 -6.70 -2.94
N VAL A 183 4.27 -6.09 -2.92
CA VAL A 183 2.96 -6.76 -2.77
C VAL A 183 1.85 -6.03 -3.54
N ASP A 184 0.86 -6.76 -4.02
CA ASP A 184 -0.33 -6.22 -4.70
C ASP A 184 -1.45 -5.85 -3.70
N GLN A 185 -1.55 -6.57 -2.58
CA GLN A 185 -2.61 -6.39 -1.57
C GLN A 185 -2.08 -6.54 -0.13
N ILE A 186 -2.64 -5.77 0.79
CA ILE A 186 -2.35 -5.80 2.23
C ILE A 186 -3.67 -5.92 2.99
N TYR A 187 -3.81 -7.01 3.75
CA TYR A 187 -4.90 -7.23 4.70
C TYR A 187 -4.35 -6.98 6.12
N HIS A 188 -4.74 -5.85 6.71
CA HIS A 188 -4.23 -5.40 7.99
C HIS A 188 -5.12 -5.84 9.15
N LEU A 189 -4.81 -7.02 9.72
CA LEU A 189 -5.50 -7.64 10.87
C LEU A 189 -4.67 -7.60 12.18
N ALA A 190 -3.51 -6.91 12.19
CA ALA A 190 -2.61 -6.92 13.34
C ALA A 190 -3.10 -5.99 14.46
N CYS A 191 -3.97 -6.51 15.34
CA CYS A 191 -4.44 -5.82 16.54
C CYS A 191 -4.78 -6.81 17.67
N PRO A 192 -4.53 -6.51 18.96
CA PRO A 192 -5.04 -7.32 20.07
C PRO A 192 -6.58 -7.21 20.15
N ALA A 193 -7.30 -8.24 19.70
CA ALA A 193 -8.76 -8.16 19.50
C ALA A 193 -9.64 -8.35 20.76
N SER A 194 -9.13 -8.96 21.83
CA SER A 194 -9.93 -9.26 23.04
C SER A 194 -9.81 -8.15 24.09
N PRO A 195 -10.93 -7.78 24.78
CA PRO A 195 -10.91 -6.82 25.88
C PRO A 195 -9.88 -7.10 26.97
N VAL A 196 -9.58 -8.37 27.24
CA VAL A 196 -8.54 -8.74 28.20
C VAL A 196 -7.15 -8.35 27.67
N HIS A 197 -6.88 -8.63 26.40
CA HIS A 197 -5.56 -8.42 25.79
C HIS A 197 -5.29 -6.95 25.44
N TYR A 198 -6.28 -6.19 24.96
CA TYR A 198 -6.04 -4.77 24.63
C TYR A 198 -5.99 -3.85 25.87
N LYS A 199 -6.70 -4.20 26.95
CA LYS A 199 -6.63 -3.49 28.24
C LYS A 199 -5.38 -3.83 29.04
N PHE A 200 -4.78 -5.01 28.85
CA PHE A 200 -3.55 -5.40 29.55
C PHE A 200 -2.35 -4.51 29.23
N ASN A 201 -2.22 -4.05 27.98
CA ASN A 201 -1.17 -3.11 27.57
C ASN A 201 -1.71 -2.07 26.58
N PRO A 202 -2.39 -1.01 27.07
CA PRO A 202 -3.02 -0.02 26.21
C PRO A 202 -1.99 0.76 25.37
N VAL A 203 -0.77 0.97 25.89
CA VAL A 203 0.32 1.62 25.15
C VAL A 203 0.73 0.79 23.93
N LYS A 204 0.85 -0.54 24.07
CA LYS A 204 1.13 -1.43 22.93
C LYS A 204 -0.06 -1.45 21.96
N THR A 205 -1.29 -1.54 22.46
CA THR A 205 -2.51 -1.46 21.64
C THR A 205 -2.52 -0.21 20.77
N ILE A 206 -2.29 0.98 21.36
CA ILE A 206 -2.26 2.25 20.63
C ILE A 206 -1.11 2.27 19.61
N LYS A 207 0.10 1.86 19.99
CA LYS A 207 1.24 1.80 19.05
C LYS A 207 0.96 0.89 17.86
N THR A 208 0.45 -0.32 18.10
CA THR A 208 0.11 -1.27 17.03
C THR A 208 -0.98 -0.73 16.11
N ASN A 209 -2.07 -0.14 16.64
CA ASN A 209 -3.14 0.42 15.81
C ASN A 209 -2.76 1.71 15.07
N VAL A 210 -1.93 2.59 15.65
CA VAL A 210 -1.58 3.89 15.04
C VAL A 210 -0.29 3.78 14.22
N VAL A 211 0.82 3.41 14.83
CA VAL A 211 2.14 3.32 14.17
C VAL A 211 2.17 2.13 13.21
N GLY A 212 1.57 1.00 13.59
CA GLY A 212 1.45 -0.16 12.71
C GLY A 212 0.64 0.15 11.44
N THR A 213 -0.53 0.76 11.57
CA THR A 213 -1.32 1.21 10.41
C THR A 213 -0.55 2.24 9.57
N LEU A 214 0.14 3.20 10.19
CA LEU A 214 0.94 4.20 9.47
C LEU A 214 2.05 3.54 8.63
N ASN A 215 2.77 2.57 9.20
CA ASN A 215 3.82 1.82 8.48
C ASN A 215 3.23 1.02 7.31
N MET A 216 2.10 0.32 7.52
CA MET A 216 1.47 -0.48 6.46
C MET A 216 0.81 0.38 5.37
N LEU A 217 0.29 1.56 5.70
CA LEU A 217 -0.16 2.56 4.72
C LEU A 217 1.02 3.16 3.94
N GLY A 218 2.15 3.42 4.61
CA GLY A 218 3.40 3.84 3.97
C GLY A 218 3.92 2.80 2.98
N LEU A 219 3.88 1.52 3.37
CA LEU A 219 4.17 0.38 2.50
C LEU A 219 3.20 0.33 1.30
N ALA A 220 1.89 0.40 1.54
CA ALA A 220 0.87 0.38 0.50
C ALA A 220 1.08 1.51 -0.53
N LYS A 221 1.30 2.74 -0.06
CA LYS A 221 1.59 3.91 -0.89
C LYS A 221 2.87 3.76 -1.72
N ARG A 222 3.91 3.13 -1.16
CA ARG A 222 5.21 2.94 -1.84
C ARG A 222 5.11 1.99 -3.03
N VAL A 223 4.29 0.94 -2.95
CA VAL A 223 4.20 -0.12 -3.97
C VAL A 223 2.90 -0.10 -4.78
N GLY A 224 1.95 0.78 -4.44
CA GLY A 224 0.64 0.84 -5.09
C GLY A 224 -0.33 -0.27 -4.67
N ALA A 225 -0.10 -0.90 -3.51
CA ALA A 225 -0.94 -2.02 -3.04
C ALA A 225 -2.35 -1.57 -2.65
N THR A 226 -3.34 -2.44 -2.89
CA THR A 226 -4.67 -2.29 -2.29
C THR A 226 -4.60 -2.58 -0.79
N PHE A 227 -5.06 -1.66 0.05
CA PHE A 227 -5.04 -1.79 1.50
C PHE A 227 -6.44 -2.03 2.06
N LEU A 228 -6.59 -3.06 2.91
CA LEU A 228 -7.81 -3.35 3.67
C LEU A 228 -7.49 -3.29 5.17
N LEU A 229 -8.19 -2.42 5.90
CA LEU A 229 -8.16 -2.35 7.36
C LEU A 229 -9.32 -3.17 7.93
N THR A 230 -9.05 -4.09 8.87
CA THR A 230 -10.14 -4.68 9.66
C THR A 230 -10.45 -3.80 10.86
N SER A 231 -11.40 -2.89 10.66
CA SER A 231 -12.02 -2.11 11.74
C SER A 231 -12.94 -2.99 12.61
N THR A 232 -13.61 -2.37 13.58
CA THR A 232 -14.47 -3.02 14.58
C THR A 232 -15.76 -2.24 14.79
N SER A 233 -16.82 -2.91 15.27
CA SER A 233 -18.07 -2.24 15.70
C SER A 233 -17.87 -1.31 16.89
N GLU A 234 -16.79 -1.46 17.66
CA GLU A 234 -16.45 -0.58 18.79
C GLU A 234 -16.29 0.90 18.38
N VAL A 235 -16.06 1.20 17.09
CA VAL A 235 -16.06 2.60 16.60
C VAL A 235 -17.41 3.29 16.78
N TYR A 236 -18.50 2.54 16.91
CA TYR A 236 -19.83 3.09 17.18
C TYR A 236 -20.06 3.40 18.67
N GLY A 237 -19.18 2.95 19.58
CA GLY A 237 -19.26 3.23 21.01
C GLY A 237 -20.48 2.62 21.70
N ASP A 238 -21.25 3.45 22.40
CA ASP A 238 -22.54 3.11 23.01
C ASP A 238 -23.69 3.64 22.11
N PRO A 239 -24.11 2.91 21.07
CA PRO A 239 -24.79 3.48 19.92
C PRO A 239 -26.23 3.91 20.22
N LEU A 240 -26.56 5.15 19.84
CA LEU A 240 -27.91 5.73 19.97
C LEU A 240 -28.85 5.37 18.79
N GLN A 241 -28.42 4.49 17.89
CA GLN A 241 -29.16 4.09 16.68
C GLN A 241 -29.13 2.58 16.50
N HIS A 242 -30.21 2.00 15.96
CA HIS A 242 -30.29 0.58 15.63
C HIS A 242 -31.11 0.34 14.33
N PRO A 243 -30.63 -0.50 13.39
CA PRO A 243 -29.28 -1.05 13.32
C PRO A 243 -28.23 0.04 13.06
N GLN A 244 -26.98 -0.22 13.45
CA GLN A 244 -25.87 0.71 13.20
C GLN A 244 -25.48 0.67 11.72
N LYS A 245 -25.69 1.77 11.00
CA LYS A 245 -25.28 1.95 9.60
C LYS A 245 -23.90 2.58 9.54
N GLU A 246 -23.17 2.36 8.45
CA GLU A 246 -21.83 2.89 8.19
C GLU A 246 -21.77 4.43 8.10
N THR A 247 -22.93 5.08 7.93
CA THR A 247 -23.06 6.55 7.99
C THR A 247 -23.18 7.10 9.42
N TYR A 248 -23.31 6.25 10.44
CA TYR A 248 -23.37 6.68 11.84
C TYR A 248 -21.96 6.96 12.36
N TRP A 249 -21.76 8.15 12.93
CA TRP A 249 -20.47 8.56 13.50
C TRP A 249 -20.07 7.69 14.71
N GLY A 250 -21.05 7.26 15.52
CA GLY A 250 -20.80 6.60 16.80
C GLY A 250 -21.03 7.52 18.00
N ASN A 251 -20.99 6.93 19.18
CA ASN A 251 -21.08 7.59 20.48
C ASN A 251 -19.91 7.12 21.37
N VAL A 252 -18.71 7.57 21.01
CA VAL A 252 -17.45 7.30 21.71
C VAL A 252 -16.59 8.55 21.65
N ASN A 253 -15.78 8.81 22.68
CA ASN A 253 -14.74 9.83 22.62
C ASN A 253 -13.42 9.19 22.11
N PRO A 254 -12.98 9.46 20.86
CA PRO A 254 -11.76 8.86 20.32
C PRO A 254 -10.46 9.55 20.76
N ILE A 255 -10.52 10.70 21.45
CA ILE A 255 -9.35 11.50 21.86
C ILE A 255 -9.00 11.39 23.36
N GLY A 256 -9.84 10.73 24.16
CA GLY A 256 -9.70 10.65 25.63
C GLY A 256 -10.56 11.68 26.36
#